data_AF-A0A975GGX7-F1
#
_entry.id   AF-A0A975GGX7-F1
#
_cell.length_a   1.000
_cell.length_b   1.000
_cell.length_c   1.000
_cell.angle_alpha   90.00
_cell.angle_beta   90.00
_cell.angle_gamma   90.00
#
_symmetry.space_group_name_H-M   'P 1'
#
loop_
_entity.id
_entity.type
_entity.pdbx_description
1 polymer ?
#
loop_
_entity_poly.entity_id
_entity_poly.type
_entity_poly.pdbx_seq_one_letter_code
_entity_poly.pdbx_strand_id
1 'polypeptide(L)'
;MKTKTICFFILLFLWVLNVSASELREIELNDGSIISGEVISLDNGVYTLKSQSMGILKIDDSKIREIRKKRGSSVPLNSFAGTDIQSMTQSLMGNENIMKMIMGLQNDPEIQKILQSPEIMEAVNAGDITALMSEPEFRKLLENPKIQGITEQMTK
;
A
#
# COMPACT_ATOMS: atom_id res chain seq x y z
N MET A 1 47.64 8.65 -42.76
CA MET A 1 46.30 9.28 -42.74
C MET A 1 45.24 8.22 -43.02
N LYS A 2 44.22 8.17 -42.15
CA LYS A 2 42.86 7.63 -42.39
C LYS A 2 42.64 6.12 -42.49
N THR A 3 42.60 5.44 -41.34
CA THR A 3 41.68 4.30 -41.07
C THR A 3 41.33 4.27 -39.57
N LYS A 4 40.60 5.29 -39.10
CA LYS A 4 39.89 5.26 -37.81
C LYS A 4 38.44 5.65 -38.06
N THR A 5 37.71 4.79 -38.75
CA THR A 5 36.28 5.00 -39.04
C THR A 5 35.55 3.66 -39.02
N ILE A 6 35.78 2.87 -37.96
CA ILE A 6 35.09 1.57 -37.75
C ILE A 6 34.58 1.40 -36.31
N CYS A 7 34.68 2.44 -35.46
CA CYS A 7 34.12 2.40 -34.11
C CYS A 7 32.91 3.33 -33.89
N PHE A 8 32.47 4.10 -34.88
CA PHE A 8 31.45 5.14 -34.66
C PHE A 8 30.01 4.71 -35.00
N PHE A 9 29.79 3.50 -35.53
CA PHE A 9 28.46 3.04 -35.93
C PHE A 9 27.77 2.10 -34.91
N ILE A 10 28.46 1.75 -33.82
CA ILE A 10 27.92 0.91 -32.71
C ILE A 10 27.40 1.80 -31.55
N LEU A 11 27.36 3.12 -31.74
CA LEU A 11 26.87 4.08 -30.74
C LEU A 11 25.56 4.78 -31.17
N LEU A 12 24.74 4.09 -31.96
CA LEU A 12 23.40 4.54 -32.37
C LEU A 12 22.37 3.39 -32.29
N PHE A 13 22.46 2.56 -31.25
CA PHE A 13 21.51 1.46 -31.03
C PHE A 13 21.14 1.26 -29.55
N LEU A 14 21.30 2.28 -28.74
CA LEU A 14 20.69 2.34 -27.41
C LEU A 14 20.03 3.71 -27.32
N TRP A 15 18.75 3.74 -26.95
CA TRP A 15 17.81 4.86 -26.81
C TRP A 15 16.61 4.54 -27.74
N VAL A 16 15.43 4.12 -27.30
CA VAL A 16 14.81 4.16 -25.98
C VAL A 16 13.74 3.06 -25.99
N LEU A 17 13.95 1.97 -25.26
CA LEU A 17 12.85 1.12 -24.81
C LEU A 17 12.58 1.49 -23.36
N ASN A 18 11.94 2.64 -23.15
CA ASN A 18 11.17 2.83 -21.94
C ASN A 18 9.92 1.96 -22.11
N VAL A 19 10.04 0.67 -21.80
CA VAL A 19 8.89 -0.16 -21.44
C VAL A 19 8.39 0.42 -20.13
N SER A 20 7.47 1.38 -20.22
CA SER A 20 6.70 1.82 -19.07
C SER A 20 5.98 0.61 -18.52
N ALA A 21 6.26 0.30 -17.25
CA ALA A 21 5.56 -0.75 -16.53
C ALA A 21 4.06 -0.43 -16.57
N SER A 22 3.33 -1.22 -17.35
CA SER A 22 1.88 -1.24 -17.39
C SER A 22 1.33 -1.30 -15.96
N GLU A 23 0.64 -0.24 -15.57
CA GLU A 23 0.04 -0.16 -14.24
C GLU A 23 -1.32 -0.85 -14.29
N LEU A 24 -1.41 -2.02 -13.67
CA LEU A 24 -2.67 -2.73 -13.50
C LEU A 24 -3.65 -1.83 -12.74
N ARG A 25 -4.84 -1.59 -13.29
CA ARG A 25 -5.90 -0.77 -12.69
C ARG A 25 -7.12 -1.61 -12.38
N GLU A 26 -7.87 -1.15 -11.40
CA GLU A 26 -9.16 -1.69 -11.01
C GLU A 26 -10.22 -0.63 -11.32
N ILE A 27 -11.19 -1.03 -12.13
CA ILE A 27 -12.24 -0.17 -12.67
C ILE A 27 -13.55 -0.66 -12.08
N GLU A 28 -14.19 0.19 -11.30
CA GLU A 28 -15.50 -0.05 -10.73
C GLU A 28 -16.56 0.60 -11.64
N LEU A 29 -17.54 -0.20 -12.05
CA LEU A 29 -18.64 0.23 -12.90
C LEU A 29 -19.85 0.66 -12.07
N ASN A 30 -20.78 1.42 -12.67
CA ASN A 30 -21.98 1.92 -12.00
C ASN A 30 -22.90 0.82 -11.44
N ASP A 31 -22.83 -0.38 -11.99
CA ASP A 31 -23.56 -1.57 -11.52
C ASP A 31 -22.88 -2.25 -10.31
N GLY A 32 -21.69 -1.79 -9.90
CA GLY A 32 -20.87 -2.37 -8.85
C GLY A 32 -19.91 -3.46 -9.34
N SER A 33 -19.89 -3.76 -10.64
CA SER A 33 -18.92 -4.70 -11.22
C SER A 33 -17.50 -4.13 -11.15
N ILE A 34 -16.53 -4.99 -10.82
CA ILE A 34 -15.12 -4.63 -10.68
C ILE A 34 -14.31 -5.35 -11.75
N ILE A 35 -13.54 -4.58 -12.53
CA ILE A 35 -12.72 -5.08 -13.63
C ILE A 35 -11.27 -4.73 -13.37
N SER A 36 -10.39 -5.73 -13.35
CA SER A 36 -8.94 -5.52 -13.29
C SER A 36 -8.32 -5.63 -14.68
N GLY A 37 -7.53 -4.64 -15.09
CA GLY A 37 -6.85 -4.64 -16.37
C GLY A 37 -5.91 -3.45 -16.58
N GLU A 38 -5.11 -3.53 -17.63
CA GLU A 38 -4.29 -2.44 -18.11
C GLU A 38 -5.13 -1.49 -18.98
N VAL A 39 -5.03 -0.18 -18.75
CA VAL A 39 -5.63 0.81 -19.67
C VAL A 39 -4.70 0.98 -20.86
N ILE A 40 -5.14 0.49 -22.02
CA ILE A 40 -4.41 0.57 -23.28
C ILE A 40 -4.63 1.93 -23.95
N SER A 41 -5.85 2.45 -23.93
CA SER A 41 -6.17 3.77 -24.49
C SER A 41 -7.48 4.32 -23.94
N LEU A 42 -7.64 5.64 -24.06
CA LEU A 42 -8.89 6.37 -23.85
C LEU A 42 -9.15 7.19 -25.11
N ASP A 43 -10.21 6.88 -25.84
CA ASP A 43 -10.60 7.59 -27.06
C ASP A 43 -12.09 7.91 -27.01
N ASN A 44 -12.45 9.19 -27.19
CA ASN A 44 -13.83 9.66 -27.20
C ASN A 44 -14.66 9.20 -25.98
N GLY A 45 -14.04 9.17 -24.80
CA GLY A 45 -14.68 8.68 -23.57
C GLY A 45 -14.82 7.17 -23.49
N VAL A 46 -14.20 6.40 -24.39
CA VAL A 46 -14.20 4.93 -24.35
C VAL A 46 -12.82 4.43 -23.92
N TYR A 47 -12.77 3.79 -22.77
CA TYR A 47 -11.60 3.10 -22.24
C TYR A 47 -11.42 1.74 -22.91
N THR A 48 -10.27 1.54 -23.55
CA THR A 48 -9.83 0.22 -23.99
C THR A 48 -8.93 -0.39 -22.93
N LEU A 49 -9.39 -1.47 -22.33
CA LEU A 49 -8.75 -2.17 -21.23
C LEU A 49 -8.28 -3.54 -21.71
N LYS A 50 -7.07 -3.96 -21.32
CA LYS A 50 -6.59 -5.32 -21.50
C LYS A 50 -6.58 -6.02 -20.15
N SER A 51 -7.58 -6.88 -19.95
CA SER A 51 -7.66 -7.78 -18.81
C SER A 51 -6.96 -9.10 -19.14
N GLN A 52 -6.22 -9.66 -18.18
CA GLN A 52 -5.56 -10.96 -18.37
C GLN A 52 -6.56 -12.12 -18.46
N SER A 53 -7.71 -12.01 -17.79
CA SER A 53 -8.74 -13.06 -17.76
C SER A 53 -9.79 -12.90 -18.84
N MET A 54 -10.10 -11.65 -19.23
CA MET A 54 -11.20 -11.34 -20.16
C MET A 54 -10.75 -10.80 -21.52
N GLY A 55 -9.45 -10.62 -21.73
CA GLY A 55 -8.92 -10.06 -22.98
C GLY A 55 -9.18 -8.56 -23.10
N ILE A 56 -9.46 -8.08 -24.31
CA ILE A 56 -9.63 -6.65 -24.59
C ILE A 56 -11.09 -6.25 -24.38
N LEU A 57 -11.33 -5.31 -23.49
CA LEU A 57 -12.64 -4.76 -23.13
C LEU A 57 -12.70 -3.29 -23.55
N LYS A 58 -13.86 -2.86 -24.06
CA LYS A 58 -14.16 -1.46 -24.33
C LYS A 58 -15.27 -1.00 -23.38
N ILE A 59 -14.98 0.01 -22.57
CA ILE A 59 -15.89 0.50 -21.54
C ILE A 59 -16.07 2.00 -21.73
N ASP A 60 -17.32 2.44 -21.74
CA ASP A 60 -17.64 3.87 -21.80
C ASP A 60 -17.40 4.52 -20.44
N ASP A 61 -16.78 5.71 -20.42
CA ASP A 61 -16.50 6.52 -19.23
C ASP A 61 -17.78 6.78 -18.41
N SER A 62 -18.92 6.95 -19.08
CA SER A 62 -20.22 7.11 -18.41
C SER A 62 -20.62 5.93 -17.54
N LYS A 63 -20.07 4.74 -17.79
CA LYS A 63 -20.32 3.51 -17.02
C LYS A 63 -19.32 3.31 -15.90
N ILE A 64 -18.25 4.09 -15.87
CA ILE A 64 -17.19 3.98 -14.90
C ILE A 64 -17.55 4.87 -13.72
N ARG A 65 -17.63 4.24 -12.54
CA ARG A 65 -17.77 4.96 -11.29
C ARG A 65 -16.42 5.44 -10.78
N GLU A 66 -15.41 4.56 -10.82
CA GLU A 66 -14.10 4.85 -10.25
C GLU A 66 -12.98 4.05 -10.93
N ILE A 67 -11.83 4.69 -11.16
CA ILE A 67 -10.61 4.02 -11.64
C ILE A 67 -9.55 4.16 -10.56
N ARG A 68 -9.21 3.04 -9.91
CA ARG A 68 -8.15 2.98 -8.91
C ARG A 68 -6.94 2.28 -9.50
N LYS A 69 -5.75 2.78 -9.19
CA LYS A 69 -4.52 2.01 -9.42
C LYS A 69 -4.57 0.80 -8.49
N LYS A 70 -4.49 -0.42 -9.03
CA LYS A 70 -4.46 -1.64 -8.23
C LYS A 70 -3.08 -1.73 -7.57
N ARG A 71 -2.91 -0.96 -6.50
CA ARG A 71 -1.87 -1.19 -5.50
C ARG A 71 -2.24 -2.55 -4.91
N GLY A 72 -1.47 -3.59 -5.27
CA GLY A 72 -1.80 -4.98 -4.99
C GLY A 72 -2.37 -5.13 -3.59
N SER A 73 -3.51 -5.81 -3.49
CA SER A 73 -4.37 -5.97 -2.30
C SER A 73 -3.66 -5.76 -0.97
N SER A 74 -3.52 -4.50 -0.59
CA SER A 74 -3.40 -4.10 0.79
C SER A 74 -4.81 -3.74 1.18
N VAL A 75 -5.39 -4.52 2.11
CA VAL A 75 -6.24 -3.92 3.17
C VAL A 75 -5.65 -2.54 3.45
N PRO A 76 -6.42 -1.44 3.55
CA PRO A 76 -5.85 -0.14 3.89
C PRO A 76 -5.26 -0.20 5.31
N LEU A 77 -4.06 -0.76 5.39
CA LEU A 77 -3.06 -0.74 6.45
C LEU A 77 -2.16 0.50 6.23
N ASN A 78 -2.66 1.46 5.45
CA ASN A 78 -1.95 2.65 5.02
C ASN A 78 -2.02 3.78 6.06
N SER A 79 -2.45 3.48 7.29
CA SER A 79 -2.28 4.37 8.45
C SER A 79 -1.01 4.08 9.26
N PHE A 80 -0.28 2.99 8.97
CA PHE A 80 0.96 2.65 9.69
C PHE A 80 2.20 2.55 8.80
N ALA A 81 2.07 2.21 7.52
CA ALA A 81 3.23 1.92 6.67
C ALA A 81 3.86 3.15 5.97
N GLY A 82 3.29 4.35 6.12
CA GLY A 82 3.85 5.60 5.57
C GLY A 82 3.60 6.82 6.45
N THR A 83 3.14 6.60 7.68
CA THR A 83 2.94 7.65 8.67
C THR A 83 4.29 7.91 9.31
N ASP A 84 4.76 9.16 9.27
CA ASP A 84 5.88 9.58 10.11
C ASP A 84 5.56 9.16 11.55
N ILE A 85 6.20 8.09 12.03
CA ILE A 85 6.00 7.55 13.39
C ILE A 85 6.19 8.67 14.41
N GLN A 86 7.02 9.67 14.10
CA GLN A 86 7.20 10.89 14.87
C GLN A 86 5.94 11.76 14.96
N SER A 87 5.23 12.00 13.86
CA SER A 87 3.97 12.76 13.87
C SER A 87 2.89 12.04 14.67
N MET A 88 2.84 10.71 14.55
CA MET A 88 1.94 9.87 15.33
C MET A 88 2.30 9.91 16.81
N THR A 89 3.58 9.79 17.17
CA THR A 89 4.06 9.89 18.55
C THR A 89 3.68 11.23 19.17
N GLN A 90 3.82 12.32 18.42
CA GLN A 90 3.40 13.65 18.87
C GLN A 90 1.90 13.75 19.14
N SER A 91 1.06 13.19 18.25
CA SER A 91 -0.39 13.15 18.42
C SER A 91 -0.81 12.29 19.63
N LEU A 92 -0.11 11.17 19.86
CA LEU A 92 -0.33 10.32 21.02
C LEU A 92 -0.01 11.05 22.33
N MET A 93 1.11 11.78 22.37
CA MET A 93 1.51 12.57 23.54
C MET A 93 0.59 13.77 23.80
N GLY A 94 0.04 14.36 22.74
CA GLY A 94 -0.89 15.50 22.84
C GLY A 94 -2.32 15.13 23.24
N ASN A 95 -2.68 13.83 23.24
CA ASN A 95 -4.04 13.38 23.50
C ASN A 95 -4.13 12.67 24.87
N GLU A 96 -4.66 13.38 25.87
CA GLU A 96 -4.82 12.86 27.23
C GLU A 96 -5.69 11.58 27.31
N ASN A 97 -6.70 11.46 26.43
CA ASN A 97 -7.56 10.28 26.40
C ASN A 97 -6.80 9.06 25.89
N ILE A 98 -5.98 9.25 24.84
CA ILE A 98 -5.13 8.18 24.33
C ILE A 98 -4.09 7.78 25.38
N MET A 99 -3.48 8.74 26.07
CA MET A 99 -2.52 8.45 27.14
C MET A 99 -3.16 7.59 28.25
N LYS A 100 -4.39 7.91 28.69
CA LYS A 100 -5.12 7.09 29.67
C LYS A 100 -5.37 5.67 29.17
N MET A 101 -5.73 5.51 27.90
CA MET A 101 -5.92 4.19 27.30
C MET A 101 -4.61 3.40 27.22
N ILE A 102 -3.50 4.04 26.85
CA ILE A 102 -2.15 3.44 26.83
C ILE A 102 -1.73 2.98 28.24
N MET A 103 -1.96 3.81 29.27
CA MET A 103 -1.69 3.39 30.66
C MET A 103 -2.55 2.18 31.07
N GLY A 104 -3.78 2.08 30.56
CA GLY A 104 -4.64 0.91 30.73
C GLY A 104 -4.11 -0.34 30.01
N LEU A 105 -3.42 -0.18 28.89
CA LEU A 105 -2.76 -1.26 28.16
C LEU A 105 -1.47 -1.74 28.84
N GLN A 106 -0.70 -0.84 29.45
CA GLN A 106 0.53 -1.22 30.17
C GLN A 106 0.27 -2.23 31.30
N ASN A 107 -0.90 -2.12 31.93
CA ASN A 107 -1.35 -3.01 33.00
C ASN A 107 -2.01 -4.30 32.49
N ASP A 108 -2.09 -4.49 31.18
CA ASP A 108 -2.74 -5.64 30.58
C ASP A 108 -1.75 -6.81 30.42
N PRO A 109 -2.06 -8.00 30.94
CA PRO A 109 -1.15 -9.15 30.90
C PRO A 109 -0.90 -9.68 29.48
N GLU A 110 -1.79 -9.45 28.52
CA GLU A 110 -1.55 -9.83 27.12
C GLU A 110 -0.53 -8.90 26.47
N ILE A 111 -0.62 -7.61 26.77
CA ILE A 111 0.32 -6.59 26.27
C ILE A 111 1.72 -6.83 26.84
N GLN A 112 1.82 -7.20 28.11
CA GLN A 112 3.12 -7.49 28.73
C GLN A 112 3.84 -8.66 28.06
N LYS A 113 3.12 -9.70 27.64
CA LYS A 113 3.71 -10.83 26.90
C LYS A 113 4.27 -10.38 25.55
N ILE A 114 3.51 -9.56 24.84
CA ILE A 114 3.92 -9.01 23.54
C ILE A 114 5.17 -8.13 23.68
N LEU A 115 5.22 -7.26 24.69
CA LEU A 115 6.39 -6.41 24.96
C LEU A 115 7.62 -7.20 25.41
N GLN A 116 7.43 -8.46 25.85
CA GLN A 116 8.51 -9.37 26.19
C GLN A 116 8.98 -10.22 25.01
N SER A 117 8.28 -10.20 23.86
CA SER A 117 8.73 -10.91 22.65
C SER A 117 9.92 -10.18 22.03
N PRO A 118 11.10 -10.84 21.95
CA PRO A 118 12.27 -10.25 21.32
C PRO A 118 12.06 -10.00 19.82
N GLU A 119 11.30 -10.84 19.14
CA GLU A 119 10.99 -10.74 17.71
C GLU A 119 10.19 -9.47 17.41
N ILE A 120 9.18 -9.18 18.24
CA ILE A 120 8.38 -7.96 18.11
C ILE A 120 9.23 -6.72 18.41
N MET A 121 10.05 -6.77 19.47
CA MET A 121 10.92 -5.65 19.82
C MET A 121 11.97 -5.38 18.74
N GLU A 122 12.54 -6.41 18.14
CA GLU A 122 13.48 -6.28 17.02
C GLU A 122 12.79 -5.68 15.80
N ALA A 123 11.61 -6.19 15.43
CA ALA A 123 10.86 -5.70 14.29
C ALA A 123 10.37 -4.24 14.48
N VAL A 124 9.96 -3.85 15.70
CA VAL A 124 9.65 -2.43 16.02
C VAL A 124 10.90 -1.55 15.88
N ASN A 125 12.03 -1.97 16.44
CA ASN A 125 13.28 -1.19 16.36
C ASN A 125 13.80 -1.06 14.92
N ALA A 126 13.64 -2.11 14.12
CA ALA A 126 13.99 -2.13 12.71
C ALA A 126 12.97 -1.39 11.81
N GLY A 127 11.79 -1.05 12.34
CA GLY A 127 10.67 -0.52 11.55
C GLY A 127 10.10 -1.54 10.55
N ASP A 128 10.34 -2.84 10.78
CA ASP A 128 9.90 -3.91 9.89
C ASP A 128 8.46 -4.33 10.22
N ILE A 129 7.51 -3.61 9.63
CA ILE A 129 6.08 -3.89 9.74
C ILE A 129 5.75 -5.28 9.19
N THR A 130 6.51 -5.81 8.23
CA THR A 130 6.24 -7.13 7.65
C THR A 130 6.53 -8.22 8.68
N ALA A 131 7.67 -8.11 9.36
CA ALA A 131 8.04 -9.01 10.46
C ALA A 131 7.01 -8.92 11.62
N LEU A 132 6.56 -7.72 11.98
CA LEU A 132 5.51 -7.56 12.99
C LEU A 132 4.20 -8.27 12.60
N MET A 133 3.79 -8.15 11.34
CA MET A 133 2.54 -8.75 10.87
C MET A 133 2.61 -10.28 10.75
N SER A 134 3.81 -10.86 10.59
CA SER A 134 3.97 -12.31 10.67
C SER A 134 3.85 -12.85 12.09
N GLU A 135 4.05 -12.01 13.11
CA GLU A 135 3.98 -12.44 14.50
C GLU A 135 2.53 -12.67 14.96
N PRO A 136 2.17 -13.88 15.41
CA PRO A 136 0.81 -14.20 15.82
C PRO A 136 0.37 -13.42 17.07
N GLU A 137 1.30 -13.06 17.96
CA GLU A 137 1.00 -12.24 19.12
C GLU A 137 0.64 -10.80 18.75
N PHE A 138 1.33 -10.24 17.75
CA PHE A 138 0.99 -8.92 17.20
C PHE A 138 -0.38 -8.92 16.51
N ARG A 139 -0.77 -10.01 15.84
CA ARG A 139 -2.11 -10.13 15.26
C ARG A 139 -3.21 -10.15 16.33
N LYS A 140 -3.00 -10.90 17.42
CA LYS A 140 -3.91 -10.90 18.59
C LYS A 140 -4.00 -9.53 19.24
N LEU A 141 -2.91 -8.76 19.26
CA LEU A 141 -2.92 -7.39 19.76
C LEU A 141 -3.91 -6.50 18.99
N LEU A 142 -3.94 -6.60 17.66
CA LEU A 142 -4.85 -5.82 16.81
C LEU A 142 -6.32 -6.20 17.01
N GLU A 143 -6.57 -7.44 17.44
CA GLU A 143 -7.90 -7.93 17.80
C GLU A 143 -8.33 -7.46 19.21
N ASN A 144 -7.42 -6.89 20.01
CA ASN A 144 -7.74 -6.41 21.34
C ASN A 144 -8.65 -5.17 21.27
N PRO A 145 -9.82 -5.17 21.93
CA PRO A 145 -10.79 -4.08 21.85
C PRO A 145 -10.24 -2.74 22.35
N LYS A 146 -9.29 -2.75 23.29
CA LYS A 146 -8.63 -1.52 23.78
C LYS A 146 -7.74 -0.90 22.70
N ILE A 147 -7.07 -1.72 21.90
CA ILE A 147 -6.22 -1.25 20.78
C ILE A 147 -7.10 -0.69 19.66
N GLN A 148 -8.20 -1.36 19.34
CA GLN A 148 -9.17 -0.86 18.37
C GLN A 148 -9.71 0.52 18.77
N GLY A 149 -10.08 0.70 20.04
CA GLY A 149 -10.52 2.01 20.56
C GLY A 149 -9.49 3.12 20.40
N ILE A 150 -8.19 2.83 20.58
CA ILE A 150 -7.13 3.81 20.33
C ILE A 150 -7.01 4.12 18.84
N THR A 151 -7.06 3.11 17.96
CA THR A 151 -7.00 3.32 16.51
C THR A 151 -8.18 4.11 15.97
N GLU A 152 -9.38 3.91 16.51
CA GLU A 152 -10.57 4.69 16.18
C GLU A 152 -10.42 6.15 16.60
N GLN A 153 -9.87 6.40 17.79
CA GLN A 153 -9.60 7.76 18.30
C GLN A 153 -8.50 8.48 17.51
N MET A 154 -7.58 7.76 16.87
CA MET A 154 -6.58 8.35 15.98
C MET A 154 -7.11 8.64 14.58
N THR A 155 -8.18 7.95 14.16
CA THR A 155 -8.77 8.10 12.81
C THR A 155 -9.93 9.10 12.79
N LYS A 156 -10.53 9.38 13.95
CA LYS A 156 -11.54 10.42 14.15
C LYS A 156 -10.93 11.82 14.21
#